data_AF-A0A4U9XN35-F1
#
_entry.id   AF-A0A4U9XN35-F1
#
_cell.length_a   1.000
_cell.length_b   1.000
_cell.length_c   1.000
_cell.angle_alpha   90.00
_cell.angle_beta   90.00
_cell.angle_gamma   90.00
#
_symmetry.space_group_name_H-M   'P 1'
#
loop_
_entity.id
_entity.type
_entity.pdbx_description
1 polymer ?
#
loop_
_entity_poly.entity_id
_entity_poly.type
_entity_poly.pdbx_seq_one_letter_code
_entity_poly.pdbx_strand_id
1 'polypeptide(L)'
;MNDVKIGGIVYQIEVKNDLAGEAGNWGETNLKKTTIALDSNMSKQRTDQTLVHEIVHGIFEEAGFEQDEDKVNRLGIVLYQVLKDNDFSFLRDDEIDSGLLKELSNQRMVIINEQEIADQTGKKLVADEEVRELVSKRLKGDI
;
A
#
# COMPACT_ATOMS: atom_id res chain seq x y z
N MET A 1 -8.35 1.58 -9.44
CA MET A 1 -7.23 0.74 -9.94
C MET A 1 -7.57 0.43 -11.38
N ASN A 2 -6.70 0.79 -12.32
CA ASN A 2 -7.00 0.66 -13.75
C ASN A 2 -6.23 -0.49 -14.40
N ASP A 3 -5.21 -1.00 -13.71
CA ASP A 3 -4.44 -2.16 -14.13
C ASP A 3 -3.93 -2.95 -12.92
N VAL A 4 -3.41 -4.14 -13.19
CA VAL A 4 -2.74 -5.01 -12.23
C VAL A 4 -1.55 -5.68 -12.91
N LYS A 5 -0.42 -5.77 -12.22
CA LYS A 5 0.76 -6.48 -12.71
C LYS A 5 0.80 -7.90 -12.15
N ILE A 6 0.88 -8.89 -13.04
CA ILE A 6 0.86 -10.32 -12.71
C ILE A 6 2.01 -10.99 -13.48
N GLY A 7 2.91 -11.69 -12.79
CA GLY A 7 4.01 -12.42 -13.43
C GLY A 7 4.97 -11.59 -14.31
N GLY A 8 4.95 -10.26 -14.19
CA GLY A 8 5.70 -9.35 -15.07
C GLY A 8 4.85 -8.69 -16.18
N ILE A 9 3.64 -9.18 -16.42
CA ILE A 9 2.70 -8.70 -17.43
C ILE A 9 1.69 -7.74 -16.79
N VAL A 10 1.32 -6.68 -17.50
CA VAL A 10 0.34 -5.68 -17.04
C VAL A 10 -1.01 -5.96 -17.67
N TYR A 11 -2.01 -6.25 -16.84
CA TYR A 11 -3.38 -6.49 -17.25
C TYR A 11 -4.20 -5.21 -17.05
N GLN A 12 -4.87 -4.75 -18.11
CA GLN A 12 -5.76 -3.59 -18.04
C GLN A 12 -7.15 -4.00 -17.53
N ILE A 13 -7.74 -3.22 -16.63
CA ILE A 13 -9.04 -3.49 -16.03
C ILE A 13 -10.10 -2.60 -16.71
N GLU A 14 -11.11 -3.24 -17.29
CA GLU A 14 -12.23 -2.58 -17.94
C GLU A 14 -13.57 -2.95 -17.28
N VAL A 15 -14.49 -1.99 -17.23
CA VAL A 15 -15.86 -2.22 -16.77
C VAL A 15 -16.77 -2.24 -17.98
N LYS A 16 -17.53 -3.33 -18.16
CA LYS A 16 -18.48 -3.51 -19.26
C LYS A 16 -19.91 -3.47 -18.74
N ASN A 17 -20.78 -2.88 -19.53
CA ASN A 17 -22.20 -2.89 -19.23
C ASN A 17 -22.81 -4.24 -19.59
N ASP A 18 -23.49 -4.86 -18.62
CA ASP A 18 -24.26 -6.10 -18.80
C ASP A 18 -23.48 -7.27 -19.40
N LEU A 19 -22.21 -7.42 -19.01
CA LEU A 19 -21.38 -8.58 -19.36
C LEU A 19 -22.04 -9.90 -18.98
N ALA A 20 -22.73 -9.93 -17.83
CA ALA A 20 -23.46 -11.08 -17.34
C ALA A 20 -24.66 -11.42 -18.24
N GLY A 21 -25.37 -10.41 -18.75
CA GLY A 21 -26.47 -10.59 -19.70
C GLY A 21 -25.99 -11.06 -21.08
N GLU A 22 -24.83 -10.58 -21.55
CA GLU A 22 -24.29 -10.89 -22.87
C GLU A 22 -23.54 -12.24 -22.93
N ALA A 23 -22.69 -12.50 -21.94
CA ALA A 23 -21.76 -13.63 -21.94
C ALA A 23 -22.03 -14.65 -20.82
N GLY A 24 -22.94 -14.35 -19.88
CA GLY A 24 -23.21 -15.21 -18.73
C GLY A 24 -22.18 -15.11 -17.60
N ASN A 25 -21.17 -14.26 -17.75
CA ASN A 25 -20.04 -14.15 -16.82
C ASN A 25 -20.03 -12.80 -16.09
N TRP A 26 -19.64 -12.80 -14.82
CA TRP A 26 -19.50 -11.58 -14.02
C TRP A 26 -18.14 -10.89 -14.22
N GLY A 27 -17.15 -11.64 -14.66
CA GLY A 27 -15.83 -11.19 -15.05
C GLY A 27 -15.29 -12.05 -16.19
N GLU A 28 -14.30 -11.53 -16.90
CA GLU A 28 -13.61 -12.28 -17.96
C GLU A 28 -12.15 -11.84 -18.06
N THR A 29 -11.23 -12.78 -17.95
CA THR A 29 -9.81 -12.56 -18.21
C THR A 29 -9.44 -12.98 -19.63
N ASN A 30 -9.00 -12.02 -20.45
CA ASN A 30 -8.43 -12.29 -21.76
C ASN A 30 -6.90 -12.30 -21.67
N LEU A 31 -6.32 -13.50 -21.54
CA LEU A 31 -4.88 -13.71 -21.38
C LEU A 31 -4.07 -13.18 -22.58
N LYS A 32 -4.58 -13.35 -23.81
CA LYS A 32 -3.90 -12.87 -25.02
C LYS A 32 -3.87 -11.36 -25.15
N LYS A 33 -4.94 -10.69 -24.74
CA LYS A 33 -5.06 -9.22 -24.79
C LYS A 33 -4.58 -8.55 -23.51
N THR A 34 -4.26 -9.34 -22.48
CA THR A 34 -3.90 -8.87 -21.14
C THR A 34 -4.94 -7.87 -20.61
N THR A 35 -6.20 -8.29 -20.61
CA THR A 35 -7.33 -7.49 -20.11
C THR A 35 -8.20 -8.28 -19.15
N ILE A 36 -8.73 -7.61 -18.13
CA ILE A 36 -9.73 -8.13 -17.20
C ILE A 36 -10.99 -7.27 -17.34
N ALA A 37 -12.09 -7.89 -17.77
CA ALA A 37 -13.38 -7.23 -17.83
C ALA A 37 -14.22 -7.57 -16.59
N LEU A 38 -14.98 -6.59 -16.09
CA LEU A 38 -15.92 -6.77 -14.98
C LEU A 38 -17.31 -6.24 -15.37
N ASP A 39 -18.35 -6.94 -14.93
CA ASP A 39 -19.73 -6.48 -15.09
C ASP A 39 -20.02 -5.23 -14.22
N SER A 40 -20.67 -4.23 -14.81
CA SER A 40 -20.99 -2.96 -14.15
C SER A 40 -22.16 -3.03 -13.15
N ASN A 41 -22.99 -4.07 -13.20
CA ASN A 41 -24.20 -4.24 -12.40
C ASN A 41 -23.97 -5.02 -11.10
N MET A 42 -22.71 -5.20 -10.69
CA MET A 42 -22.36 -5.85 -9.43
C MET A 42 -22.28 -4.87 -8.25
N SER A 43 -22.58 -5.36 -7.04
CA SER A 43 -22.28 -4.61 -5.82
C SER A 43 -20.77 -4.48 -5.65
N LYS A 44 -20.29 -3.41 -4.97
CA LYS A 44 -18.85 -3.18 -4.79
C LYS A 44 -18.10 -4.42 -4.25
N GLN A 45 -18.65 -5.10 -3.25
CA GLN A 45 -18.01 -6.28 -2.68
C GLN A 45 -17.93 -7.43 -3.70
N ARG A 46 -18.96 -7.61 -4.53
CA ARG A 46 -18.94 -8.61 -5.61
C ARG A 46 -17.96 -8.23 -6.69
N THR A 47 -17.92 -6.97 -7.12
CA THR A 47 -16.91 -6.46 -8.06
C THR A 47 -15.50 -6.71 -7.54
N ASP A 48 -15.21 -6.38 -6.28
CA ASP A 48 -13.89 -6.59 -5.70
C ASP A 48 -13.52 -8.11 -5.64
N GLN A 49 -14.48 -8.98 -5.30
CA GLN A 49 -14.27 -10.45 -5.28
C GLN A 49 -14.04 -11.02 -6.68
N THR A 50 -14.88 -10.64 -7.64
CA THR A 50 -14.76 -11.06 -9.04
C THR A 50 -13.42 -10.60 -9.61
N LEU A 51 -12.98 -9.37 -9.32
CA LEU A 51 -11.66 -8.91 -9.76
C LEU A 51 -10.52 -9.80 -9.24
N VAL A 52 -10.56 -10.19 -7.96
CA VAL A 52 -9.54 -11.09 -7.41
C VAL A 52 -9.62 -12.49 -8.04
N HIS A 53 -10.82 -12.99 -8.34
CA HIS A 53 -11.00 -14.23 -9.11
C HIS A 53 -10.32 -14.15 -10.48
N GLU A 54 -10.55 -13.08 -11.24
CA GLU A 54 -9.89 -12.86 -12.54
C GLU A 54 -8.37 -12.70 -12.41
N ILE A 55 -7.89 -12.04 -11.35
CA ILE A 55 -6.44 -11.97 -11.06
C ILE A 55 -5.85 -13.37 -10.84
N VAL A 56 -6.59 -14.29 -10.20
CA VAL A 56 -6.11 -15.67 -10.00
C VAL A 56 -5.98 -16.43 -11.33
N HIS A 57 -6.89 -16.23 -12.29
CA HIS A 57 -6.72 -16.74 -13.66
C HIS A 57 -5.40 -16.24 -14.26
N GLY A 58 -5.13 -14.93 -14.16
CA GLY A 58 -3.86 -14.35 -14.60
C GLY A 58 -2.66 -14.96 -13.86
N ILE A 59 -2.74 -15.15 -12.53
CA ILE A 59 -1.64 -15.72 -11.75
C ILE A 59 -1.31 -17.15 -12.22
N PHE A 60 -2.32 -17.99 -12.43
CA PHE A 60 -2.09 -19.36 -12.90
C PHE A 60 -1.48 -19.40 -14.29
N GLU A 61 -1.97 -18.58 -15.23
CA GLU A 61 -1.40 -18.51 -16.57
C GLU A 61 0.09 -18.09 -16.52
N GLU A 62 0.39 -16.95 -15.90
CA GLU A 62 1.74 -16.39 -15.92
C GLU A 62 2.74 -17.24 -15.10
N ALA A 63 2.25 -18.02 -14.15
CA ALA A 63 3.07 -18.99 -13.41
C ALA A 63 3.16 -20.37 -14.10
N GLY A 64 2.48 -20.58 -15.23
CA GLY A 64 2.51 -21.82 -16.00
C GLY A 64 1.75 -22.98 -15.36
N PHE A 65 0.73 -22.70 -14.55
CA PHE A 65 -0.13 -23.71 -13.94
C PHE A 65 -1.37 -23.97 -14.78
N GLU A 66 -1.79 -25.24 -14.83
CA GLU A 66 -3.13 -25.57 -15.33
C GLU A 66 -4.21 -24.98 -14.42
N GLN A 67 -5.15 -24.27 -15.05
CA GLN A 67 -6.25 -23.62 -14.39
C GLN A 67 -7.55 -24.42 -14.53
N ASP A 68 -8.29 -24.52 -13.43
CA ASP A 68 -9.69 -24.93 -13.43
C ASP A 68 -10.49 -24.00 -12.52
N GLU A 69 -11.75 -23.76 -12.86
CA GLU A 69 -12.65 -22.83 -12.19
C GLU A 69 -12.79 -23.09 -10.68
N ASP A 70 -12.73 -24.35 -10.25
CA ASP A 70 -12.86 -24.72 -8.84
C ASP A 70 -11.64 -24.29 -8.02
N LYS A 71 -10.42 -24.48 -8.55
CA LYS A 71 -9.18 -23.95 -7.95
C LYS A 71 -9.18 -22.43 -7.93
N VAL A 72 -9.53 -21.79 -9.05
CA VAL A 72 -9.56 -20.33 -9.17
C VAL A 72 -10.55 -19.74 -8.18
N ASN A 73 -11.77 -20.28 -8.09
CA ASN A 73 -12.78 -19.81 -7.17
C ASN A 73 -12.35 -19.98 -5.70
N ARG A 74 -11.82 -21.15 -5.32
CA ARG A 74 -11.36 -21.38 -3.93
C ARG A 74 -10.23 -20.44 -3.54
N LEU A 75 -9.23 -20.29 -4.40
CA LEU A 75 -8.10 -19.41 -4.12
C LEU A 75 -8.53 -17.94 -4.14
N GLY A 76 -9.36 -17.54 -5.11
CA GLY A 76 -9.85 -16.17 -5.26
C GLY A 76 -10.62 -15.67 -4.04
N ILE A 77 -11.51 -16.49 -3.46
CA ILE A 77 -12.28 -16.12 -2.26
C ILE A 77 -11.35 -15.88 -1.06
N VAL A 78 -10.40 -16.79 -0.81
CA VAL A 78 -9.47 -16.68 0.32
C VAL A 78 -8.51 -15.52 0.11
N LEU A 79 -7.94 -15.41 -1.10
CA LEU A 79 -7.03 -14.33 -1.45
C LEU A 79 -7.69 -12.96 -1.31
N TYR A 80 -8.95 -12.82 -1.73
CA TYR A 80 -9.71 -11.58 -1.56
C TYR A 80 -9.77 -11.15 -0.09
N GLN A 81 -10.14 -12.07 0.80
CA GLN A 81 -10.23 -11.79 2.22
C GLN A 81 -8.86 -11.40 2.80
N VAL A 82 -7.82 -12.16 2.47
CA VAL A 82 -6.45 -11.89 2.90
C VAL A 82 -6.02 -10.49 2.46
N LEU A 83 -6.17 -10.14 1.18
CA LEU A 83 -5.80 -8.83 0.62
C LEU A 83 -6.60 -7.67 1.22
N LYS A 84 -7.89 -7.89 1.50
CA LYS A 84 -8.79 -6.83 1.98
C LYS A 84 -8.61 -6.52 3.47
N ASP A 85 -8.41 -7.55 4.28
CA ASP A 85 -8.49 -7.42 5.73
C ASP A 85 -7.11 -7.27 6.41
N ASN A 86 -6.01 -7.33 5.65
CA ASN A 86 -4.65 -7.21 6.16
C ASN A 86 -3.87 -6.09 5.47
N ASP A 87 -2.93 -5.47 6.20
CA ASP A 87 -2.01 -4.47 5.65
C ASP A 87 -0.72 -5.13 5.13
N PHE A 88 -0.43 -4.91 3.85
CA PHE A 88 0.77 -5.38 3.15
C PHE A 88 1.75 -4.25 2.81
N SER A 89 1.61 -3.07 3.44
CA SER A 89 2.50 -1.93 3.24
C SER A 89 3.98 -2.29 3.37
N PHE A 90 4.34 -3.19 4.29
CA PHE A 90 5.70 -3.67 4.52
C PHE A 90 6.37 -4.38 3.32
N LEU A 91 5.60 -4.83 2.32
CA LEU A 91 6.13 -5.49 1.10
C LEU A 91 6.46 -4.50 -0.02
N ARG A 92 6.08 -3.23 0.13
CA ARG A 92 6.41 -2.19 -0.84
C ARG A 92 7.72 -1.55 -0.40
N ASP A 93 8.72 -1.54 -1.28
CA ASP A 93 10.01 -0.84 -1.06
C ASP A 93 9.87 0.69 -1.05
N ASP A 94 8.65 1.20 -0.85
CA ASP A 94 8.31 2.62 -0.92
C ASP A 94 8.80 3.33 0.35
N GLU A 95 10.04 3.81 0.24
CA GLU A 95 10.74 4.78 1.09
C GLU A 95 10.95 4.38 2.56
N ILE A 96 12.16 4.66 3.04
CA ILE A 96 12.44 4.78 4.47
C ILE A 96 11.32 5.62 5.07
N ASP A 97 10.55 5.03 5.98
CA ASP A 97 9.38 5.65 6.59
C ASP A 97 9.68 7.13 6.88
N SER A 98 9.02 8.00 6.12
CA SER A 98 9.20 9.45 6.24
C SER A 98 8.90 9.93 7.67
N GLY A 99 8.08 9.18 8.43
CA GLY A 99 7.89 9.33 9.86
C GLY A 99 9.16 9.06 10.66
N LEU A 100 9.87 7.96 10.37
CA LEU A 100 11.14 7.59 11.00
C LEU A 100 12.27 8.57 10.65
N LEU A 101 12.34 9.05 9.41
CA LEU A 101 13.28 10.13 9.02
C LEU A 101 12.95 11.45 9.72
N LYS A 102 11.66 11.77 9.88
CA LYS A 102 11.21 12.98 10.59
C LYS A 102 11.50 12.88 12.09
N GLU A 103 11.33 11.71 12.70
CA GLU A 103 11.71 11.46 14.09
C GLU A 103 13.22 11.55 14.30
N LEU A 104 14.02 10.92 13.43
CA LEU A 104 15.49 11.00 13.50
C LEU A 104 16.01 12.42 13.25
N SER A 105 15.39 13.17 12.33
CA SER A 105 15.71 14.58 12.08
C SER A 105 15.37 15.45 13.28
N ASN A 106 14.17 15.27 13.87
CA ASN A 106 13.75 16.00 15.07
C ASN A 106 14.68 15.70 16.25
N GLN A 107 15.06 14.43 16.46
CA GLN A 107 16.01 14.05 17.51
C GLN A 107 17.39 14.68 17.29
N ARG A 108 17.91 14.69 16.05
CA ARG A 108 19.19 15.37 15.74
C ARG A 108 19.11 16.88 15.97
N MET A 109 18.03 17.53 15.58
CA MET A 109 17.84 18.98 15.79
C MET A 109 17.80 19.34 17.28
N VAL A 110 17.14 18.53 18.11
CA VAL A 110 17.13 18.72 19.57
C VAL A 110 18.54 18.63 20.14
N ILE A 111 19.32 17.63 19.75
CA ILE A 111 20.70 17.45 20.22
C ILE A 111 21.60 18.61 19.78
N ILE A 112 21.49 19.07 18.53
CA ILE A 112 22.28 20.21 18.02
C ILE A 112 21.92 21.50 18.78
N ASN A 113 20.63 21.78 18.97
CA ASN A 113 20.19 22.96 19.71
C ASN A 113 20.65 22.92 21.18
N GLU A 114 20.61 21.75 21.83
CA GLU A 114 21.10 21.60 23.21
C GLU A 114 22.60 21.89 23.32
N GLN A 115 23.41 21.41 22.37
CA GLN A 115 24.86 21.66 22.33
C GLN A 115 25.18 23.13 22.05
N GLU A 116 24.50 23.75 21.09
CA GLU A 116 24.74 25.15 20.75
C GLU A 116 24.38 26.10 21.90
N ILE A 117 23.30 25.80 22.63
CA ILE A 117 22.91 26.56 23.84
C ILE A 117 23.89 26.32 24.98
N ALA A 118 24.34 25.08 25.18
CA ALA A 118 25.36 24.76 26.19
C ALA A 118 26.68 25.52 25.91
N ASP A 119 27.10 25.60 24.66
CA ASP A 119 28.30 26.30 24.23
C ASP A 119 28.17 27.83 24.41
N GLN A 120 27.00 28.41 24.12
CA GLN A 120 26.74 29.84 24.31
C GLN A 120 26.61 30.25 25.79
N THR A 121 26.06 29.37 26.63
CA THR A 121 25.79 29.66 28.04
C THR A 121 26.91 29.18 28.98
N GLY A 122 27.87 28.39 28.47
CA GLY A 122 28.93 27.77 29.24
C GLY A 122 28.45 26.65 30.19
N LYS A 123 27.20 26.20 30.06
CA LYS A 123 26.60 25.17 30.92
C LYS A 123 26.86 23.78 30.34
N LYS A 124 27.20 22.81 31.18
CA LYS A 124 27.44 21.44 30.73
C LYS A 124 26.14 20.80 30.24
N LEU A 125 26.21 20.13 29.10
CA LEU A 125 25.14 19.29 28.58
C LEU A 125 24.82 18.16 29.54
N VAL A 126 23.51 17.93 29.67
CA VAL A 126 22.83 16.88 30.43
C VAL A 126 22.63 17.20 31.92
N ALA A 127 21.34 17.37 32.25
CA ALA A 127 20.71 17.54 33.57
C ALA A 127 20.52 18.95 34.14
N ASP A 128 20.75 20.02 33.37
CA ASP A 128 20.37 21.37 33.79
C ASP A 128 18.95 21.71 33.31
N GLU A 129 18.02 21.84 34.25
CA GLU A 129 16.60 22.12 34.00
C GLU A 129 16.42 23.43 33.19
N GLU A 130 17.34 24.37 33.34
CA GLU A 130 17.33 25.65 32.62
C GLU A 130 17.66 25.49 31.12
N VAL A 131 18.53 24.52 30.75
CA VAL A 131 18.83 24.24 29.33
C VAL A 131 17.62 23.63 28.63
N ARG A 132 16.88 22.73 29.31
CA ARG A 132 15.64 22.15 28.78
C ARG A 132 14.56 23.21 28.55
N GLU A 133 14.44 24.17 29.47
CA GLU A 133 13.46 25.25 29.34
C GLU A 133 13.79 26.18 28.16
N LEU A 134 15.08 26.52 27.96
CA LEU A 134 15.54 27.34 26.84
C LEU A 134 15.32 26.66 25.48
N VAL A 135 15.63 25.37 25.37
CA VAL A 135 15.36 24.58 24.15
C VAL A 135 13.86 24.57 23.85
N SER A 136 13.02 24.38 24.86
CA SER A 136 11.56 24.44 24.70
C SER A 136 11.08 25.81 24.22
N LYS A 137 11.66 26.93 24.68
CA LYS A 137 11.30 28.29 24.23
C LYS A 137 11.75 28.54 22.79
N ARG A 138 12.95 28.10 22.42
CA ARG A 138 13.49 28.17 21.04
C ARG A 138 12.63 27.39 20.05
N LEU A 139 12.24 26.16 20.38
CA LEU A 139 11.40 25.31 19.52
C LEU A 139 9.98 25.89 19.31
N LYS A 140 9.49 26.69 20.25
CA LYS A 140 8.21 27.41 20.15
C LYS A 140 8.33 28.77 19.45
N GLY A 141 9.55 29.22 19.15
CA GLY A 141 9.83 30.51 18.50
C GLY A 141 9.78 31.71 19.45
N ASP A 142 9.86 31.49 20.75
CA ASP A 142 9.74 32.54 21.78
C ASP A 142 11.06 33.32 21.99
N ILE A 143 12.20 32.76 21.54
CA ILE A 143 13.57 33.32 21.59
C ILE A 143 14.40 32.85 20.40
#